data_AF-A0A165U644-F1
#
_entry.id   AF-A0A165U644-F1
#
_cell.length_a   1.000
_cell.length_b   1.000
_cell.length_c   1.000
_cell.angle_alpha   90.00
_cell.angle_beta   90.00
_cell.angle_gamma   90.00
#
_symmetry.space_group_name_H-M   'P 1'
#
loop_
_entity.id
_entity.type
_entity.pdbx_description
1 polymer ?
#
loop_
_entity_poly.entity_id
_entity_poly.type
_entity_poly.pdbx_seq_one_letter_code
_entity_poly.pdbx_strand_id
1 'polypeptide(L)'
;MPLHETTRVVDPVALVDAPEEFLIFYSSRDENGRMWCPDCRAVEALIKETFDKEDGPTSLIVYVGQRPEWKTVSNPFRGAPWNVQAIPTIIKRHRDKEYGRLVEGEIREQLSSFAGNTAV
;
A
#
# COMPACT_ATOMS: atom_id res chain seq x y z
N MET A 1 5.01 -16.15 -5.15
CA MET A 1 5.25 -14.74 -4.79
C MET A 1 3.90 -14.03 -4.72
N PRO A 2 3.37 -13.80 -3.51
CA PRO A 2 2.03 -13.22 -3.28
C PRO A 2 2.00 -11.68 -3.25
N LEU A 3 3.14 -11.02 -3.56
CA LEU A 3 3.23 -9.57 -3.69
C LEU A 3 2.95 -9.15 -5.14
N HIS A 4 1.81 -8.48 -5.35
CA HIS A 4 1.41 -7.96 -6.65
C HIS A 4 1.65 -6.45 -6.75
N GLU A 5 2.01 -5.96 -7.93
CA GLU A 5 2.13 -4.53 -8.21
C GLU A 5 1.17 -4.11 -9.32
N THR A 6 0.57 -2.94 -9.16
CA THR A 6 -0.34 -2.38 -10.16
C THR A 6 0.42 -1.72 -11.33
N THR A 7 0.03 -2.04 -12.57
CA THR A 7 0.92 -1.77 -13.71
C THR A 7 0.79 -0.40 -14.35
N ARG A 8 -0.32 0.36 -14.19
CA ARG A 8 -0.32 1.83 -14.45
C ARG A 8 -1.61 2.63 -14.24
N VAL A 9 -2.78 2.03 -14.07
CA VAL A 9 -3.99 2.78 -13.70
C VAL A 9 -4.82 1.85 -12.87
N VAL A 10 -5.03 2.22 -11.62
CA VAL A 10 -5.86 1.44 -10.72
C VAL A 10 -7.12 2.23 -10.49
N ASP A 11 -8.25 1.63 -10.85
CA ASP A 11 -9.53 2.17 -10.43
C ASP A 11 -9.65 1.95 -8.91
N PRO A 12 -9.73 3.02 -8.10
CA PRO A 12 -9.86 2.88 -6.65
C PRO A 12 -11.15 2.19 -6.25
N VAL A 13 -12.18 2.17 -7.10
CA VAL A 13 -13.40 1.41 -6.85
C VAL A 13 -13.14 -0.08 -7.04
N ALA A 14 -12.43 -0.48 -8.09
CA ALA A 14 -12.08 -1.88 -8.34
C ALA A 14 -11.16 -2.47 -7.27
N LEU A 15 -10.40 -1.63 -6.56
CA LEU A 15 -9.61 -2.08 -5.42
C LEU A 15 -10.46 -2.58 -4.25
N VAL A 16 -11.73 -2.19 -4.15
CA VAL A 16 -12.60 -2.67 -3.06
C VAL A 16 -12.74 -4.19 -3.12
N ASP A 17 -12.91 -4.73 -4.33
CA ASP A 17 -13.08 -6.16 -4.60
C ASP A 17 -11.75 -6.92 -4.75
N ALA A 18 -10.61 -6.24 -4.59
CA ALA A 18 -9.32 -6.90 -4.74
C ALA A 18 -9.17 -8.02 -3.68
N PRO A 19 -8.64 -9.20 -4.02
CA PRO A 19 -8.59 -10.35 -3.12
C PRO A 19 -7.51 -10.24 -2.03
N GLU A 20 -6.57 -9.30 -2.17
CA GLU A 20 -5.43 -9.18 -1.26
C GLU A 20 -5.82 -8.59 0.10
N GLU A 21 -5.31 -9.19 1.17
CA GLU A 21 -5.57 -8.77 2.54
C GLU A 21 -4.88 -7.44 2.89
N PHE A 22 -3.76 -7.14 2.24
CA PHE A 22 -2.98 -5.94 2.48
C PHE A 22 -2.90 -5.07 1.24
N LEU A 23 -3.34 -3.83 1.34
CA LEU A 23 -3.20 -2.82 0.29
C LEU A 23 -2.12 -1.81 0.70
N ILE A 24 -1.11 -1.64 -0.16
CA ILE A 24 0.06 -0.82 0.11
C ILE A 24 0.06 0.35 -0.87
N PHE A 25 -0.25 1.54 -0.38
CA PHE A 25 -0.32 2.76 -1.17
C PHE A 25 1.05 3.44 -1.20
N TYR A 26 1.62 3.50 -2.41
CA TYR A 26 2.92 4.08 -2.68
C TYR A 26 2.87 5.20 -3.71
N SER A 27 3.89 6.06 -3.69
CA SER A 27 4.14 7.01 -4.78
C SER A 27 4.48 6.27 -6.07
N SER A 28 3.99 6.74 -7.21
CA SER A 28 4.44 6.22 -8.51
C SER A 28 5.95 6.37 -8.71
N ARG A 29 6.51 5.52 -9.57
CA ARG A 29 7.90 5.61 -9.98
C ARG A 29 8.10 6.81 -10.93
N ASP A 30 9.22 7.50 -10.75
CA ASP A 30 9.70 8.59 -11.60
C ASP A 30 10.33 8.05 -12.90
N GLU A 31 10.90 8.95 -13.72
CA GLU A 31 11.61 8.59 -14.95
C GLU A 31 12.84 7.70 -14.72
N ASN A 32 13.39 7.71 -13.50
CA ASN A 32 14.51 6.86 -13.10
C ASN A 32 14.03 5.49 -12.58
N GLY A 33 12.73 5.20 -12.64
CA GLY A 33 12.14 3.97 -12.13
C GLY A 33 12.10 3.91 -10.60
N ARG A 34 12.28 5.02 -9.89
CA ARG A 34 12.28 5.08 -8.42
C ARG A 34 11.07 5.82 -7.90
N MET A 35 10.54 5.37 -6.78
CA MET A 35 9.47 6.09 -6.08
C MET A 35 9.92 7.51 -5.73
N TRP A 36 9.12 8.53 -6.09
CA TRP A 36 9.48 9.92 -5.84
C TRP A 36 9.40 10.31 -4.34
N CYS A 37 8.68 9.52 -3.53
CA CYS A 37 8.59 9.71 -2.08
C CYS A 37 9.76 9.01 -1.36
N PRO A 38 10.55 9.72 -0.54
CA PRO A 38 11.68 9.13 0.19
C PRO A 38 11.23 8.09 1.22
N ASP A 39 10.11 8.33 1.92
CA ASP A 39 9.60 7.40 2.94
C ASP A 39 9.12 6.08 2.32
N CYS A 40 8.47 6.14 1.15
CA CYS A 40 8.08 4.94 0.40
C CYS A 40 9.31 4.08 0.06
N ARG A 41 10.42 4.69 -0.36
CA ARG A 41 11.69 4.00 -0.64
C ARG A 41 12.33 3.40 0.61
N ALA A 42 12.21 4.09 1.75
CA ALA A 42 12.78 3.61 3.00
C ALA A 42 12.09 2.34 3.51
N VAL A 43 10.80 2.17 3.23
CA VAL A 43 10.02 1.00 3.67
C VAL A 43 9.90 -0.10 2.60
N GLU A 44 10.26 0.16 1.35
CA GLU A 44 10.15 -0.80 0.23
C GLU A 44 10.84 -2.13 0.53
N ALA A 45 12.07 -2.09 1.05
CA ALA A 45 12.82 -3.29 1.40
C ALA A 45 12.12 -4.09 2.51
N LEU A 46 11.59 -3.40 3.52
CA LEU A 46 10.90 -3.99 4.66
C LEU A 46 9.58 -4.66 4.24
N ILE A 47 8.84 -4.01 3.33
CA ILE A 47 7.62 -4.57 2.74
C ILE A 47 7.94 -5.82 1.93
N LYS A 48 8.96 -5.76 1.08
CA LYS A 48 9.38 -6.93 0.30
C LYS A 48 9.80 -8.07 1.23
N GLU A 49 10.60 -7.81 2.26
CA GLU A 49 10.98 -8.84 3.23
C GLU A 49 9.79 -9.47 3.95
N THR A 50 8.76 -8.68 4.24
CA THR A 50 7.58 -9.12 5.00
C THR A 50 6.60 -9.91 4.13
N PHE A 51 6.29 -9.41 2.94
CA PHE A 51 5.20 -9.90 2.09
C PHE A 51 5.66 -10.75 0.90
N ASP A 52 6.93 -10.69 0.49
CA ASP A 52 7.47 -11.50 -0.63
C ASP A 52 7.88 -12.92 -0.19
N LYS A 53 7.41 -13.37 0.98
CA LYS A 53 7.61 -14.75 1.47
C LYS A 53 6.59 -15.68 0.82
N GLU A 54 6.96 -16.94 0.58
CA GLU A 54 6.05 -17.93 -0.06
C GLU A 54 4.77 -18.17 0.76
N ASP A 55 4.87 -18.18 2.09
CA ASP A 55 3.74 -18.28 3.02
C ASP A 55 3.31 -16.90 3.60
N GLY A 56 3.72 -15.81 2.94
CA GLY A 56 3.36 -14.46 3.35
C GLY A 56 1.90 -14.13 3.07
N PRO A 57 1.29 -13.18 3.81
CA PRO A 57 -0.05 -12.74 3.51
C PRO A 57 -0.13 -12.06 2.13
N THR A 58 -1.28 -12.20 1.47
CA THR A 58 -1.49 -11.61 0.14
C THR A 58 -1.48 -10.09 0.20
N SER A 59 -0.74 -9.45 -0.71
CA SER A 59 -0.57 -8.01 -0.69
C SER A 59 -0.48 -7.39 -2.08
N LEU A 60 -1.04 -6.19 -2.21
CA LEU A 60 -1.10 -5.44 -3.46
C LEU A 60 -0.51 -4.04 -3.28
N ILE A 61 0.50 -3.73 -4.08
CA ILE A 61 1.09 -2.39 -4.18
C ILE A 61 0.30 -1.56 -5.17
N VAL A 62 -0.29 -0.49 -4.66
CA VAL A 62 -1.11 0.48 -5.37
C VAL A 62 -0.32 1.79 -5.53
N TYR A 63 -0.09 2.19 -6.78
CA TYR A 63 0.56 3.46 -7.07
C TYR A 63 -0.45 4.60 -7.15
N VAL A 64 -0.32 5.59 -6.27
CA VAL A 64 -1.29 6.71 -6.15
C VAL A 64 -1.13 7.81 -7.20
N GLY A 65 -0.14 7.69 -8.07
CA GLY A 65 0.19 8.68 -9.10
C GLY A 65 1.48 9.45 -8.84
N GLN A 66 1.74 10.40 -9.73
CA GLN A 66 2.88 11.32 -9.62
C GLN A 66 2.64 12.37 -8.53
N ARG A 67 3.71 13.02 -8.05
CA ARG A 67 3.64 14.06 -7.00
C ARG A 67 2.57 15.15 -7.23
N PRO A 68 2.41 15.74 -8.44
CA PRO A 68 1.35 16.73 -8.66
C PRO A 68 -0.06 16.13 -8.56
N GLU A 69 -0.27 14.90 -9.04
CA GLU A 69 -1.56 14.20 -8.96
C GLU A 69 -1.92 13.89 -7.51
N TRP A 70 -0.94 13.44 -6.71
CA TRP A 70 -1.14 13.15 -5.28
C TRP A 70 -1.46 14.38 -4.44
N LYS A 71 -0.89 15.54 -4.78
CA LYS A 71 -1.14 16.79 -4.05
C LYS A 71 -2.54 17.35 -4.29
N THR A 72 -3.20 16.94 -5.37
CA THR A 72 -4.54 17.42 -5.69
C THR A 72 -5.56 16.79 -4.76
N VAL A 73 -6.48 17.60 -4.22
CA VAL A 73 -7.57 17.13 -3.34
C VAL A 73 -8.54 16.16 -4.05
N SER A 74 -8.63 16.24 -5.38
CA SER A 74 -9.41 15.34 -6.22
C SER A 74 -8.71 14.02 -6.50
N ASN A 75 -7.57 13.73 -5.87
CA ASN A 75 -6.94 12.42 -5.99
C ASN A 75 -7.91 11.37 -5.41
N PRO A 76 -8.27 10.34 -6.18
CA PRO A 76 -9.35 9.45 -5.80
C PRO A 76 -8.98 8.53 -4.62
N PHE A 77 -7.68 8.39 -4.29
CA PHE A 77 -7.23 7.68 -3.09
C PHE A 77 -7.35 8.51 -1.81
N ARG A 78 -7.42 9.85 -1.90
CA ARG A 78 -7.62 10.74 -0.75
C ARG A 78 -9.07 10.78 -0.27
N GLY A 79 -10.01 10.42 -1.14
CA GLY A 79 -11.44 10.32 -0.84
C GLY A 79 -11.87 8.93 -0.37
N ALA A 80 -13.16 8.79 -0.08
CA ALA A 80 -13.75 7.48 0.20
C ALA A 80 -13.64 6.54 -1.01
N PRO A 81 -13.44 5.22 -0.80
CA PRO A 81 -13.44 4.55 0.51
C PRO A 81 -12.09 4.57 1.25
N TRP A 82 -10.98 4.89 0.58
CA TRP A 82 -9.63 4.67 1.11
C TRP A 82 -9.18 5.72 2.12
N ASN A 83 -9.54 6.99 1.88
CA ASN A 83 -9.19 8.13 2.73
C ASN A 83 -7.68 8.18 3.08
N VAL A 84 -6.82 7.91 2.09
CA VAL A 84 -5.36 7.92 2.27
C VAL A 84 -4.92 9.38 2.42
N GLN A 85 -4.43 9.77 3.60
CA GLN A 85 -4.02 11.16 3.85
C GLN A 85 -2.53 11.40 3.58
N ALA A 86 -1.71 10.36 3.75
CA ALA A 86 -0.27 10.39 3.57
C ALA A 86 0.22 9.09 2.90
N ILE A 87 1.45 9.13 2.35
CA ILE A 87 2.10 7.96 1.77
C ILE A 87 3.51 7.85 2.37
N PRO A 88 4.02 6.63 2.61
CA PRO A 88 3.38 5.34 2.40
C PRO A 88 2.23 5.06 3.39
N THR A 89 1.18 4.36 2.94
CA THR A 89 0.10 3.87 3.82
C THR A 89 -0.18 2.41 3.52
N ILE A 90 -0.39 1.60 4.55
CA ILE A 90 -0.78 0.19 4.44
C ILE A 90 -2.14 0.03 5.07
N ILE A 91 -3.07 -0.61 4.37
CA ILE A 91 -4.39 -0.94 4.88
C ILE A 91 -4.48 -2.47 4.98
N LYS A 92 -4.77 -2.98 6.17
CA LYS A 92 -5.13 -4.38 6.38
C LYS A 92 -6.64 -4.50 6.35
N ARG A 93 -7.12 -5.42 5.53
CA ARG A 93 -8.53 -5.72 5.38
C ARG A 93 -8.76 -7.22 5.33
N HIS A 94 -9.99 -7.63 5.61
CA HIS A 94 -10.44 -8.99 5.38
C HIS A 94 -11.93 -8.97 5.03
N ARG A 95 -12.28 -9.55 3.87
CA ARG A 95 -13.66 -9.55 3.32
C ARG A 95 -14.28 -8.15 3.31
N ASP A 96 -13.62 -7.22 2.62
CA ASP A 96 -14.12 -5.85 2.36
C ASP A 96 -14.22 -4.94 3.59
N LYS A 97 -13.78 -5.41 4.75
CA LYS A 97 -13.71 -4.62 5.99
C LYS A 97 -12.27 -4.26 6.31
N GLU A 98 -12.01 -2.97 6.54
CA GLU A 98 -10.74 -2.49 7.09
C GLU A 98 -10.62 -2.88 8.58
N TYR A 99 -9.49 -3.51 8.92
CA TYR A 99 -9.14 -3.89 10.30
C TYR A 99 -8.13 -2.92 10.92
N GLY A 100 -7.33 -2.26 10.10
CA GLY A 100 -6.39 -1.26 10.54
C GLY A 100 -5.58 -0.71 9.39
N ARG A 101 -4.85 0.37 9.68
CA ARG A 101 -3.92 0.98 8.73
C ARG A 101 -2.66 1.43 9.46
N LEU A 102 -1.54 1.42 8.73
CA LEU A 102 -0.27 1.99 9.17
C LEU A 102 0.10 3.12 8.23
N VAL A 103 0.53 4.26 8.78
CA VAL A 103 0.84 5.46 8.01
C VAL A 103 2.30 5.87 8.25
N GLU A 104 3.02 6.17 7.17
CA GLU A 104 4.37 6.75 7.17
C GLU A 104 5.35 6.01 8.12
N GLY A 105 5.68 6.62 9.26
CA GLY A 105 6.64 6.10 10.23
C GLY A 105 6.17 4.86 10.98
N GLU A 106 4.85 4.69 11.15
CA GLU A 106 4.27 3.54 11.85
C GLU A 106 4.62 2.22 11.16
N ILE A 107 4.78 2.25 9.84
CA ILE A 107 5.15 1.10 9.03
C ILE A 107 6.51 0.55 9.48
N ARG A 108 7.48 1.40 9.80
CA ARG A 108 8.83 0.95 10.17
C ARG A 108 8.86 0.22 11.51
N GLU A 109 7.98 0.60 12.42
CA GLU A 109 7.98 0.09 13.79
C GLU A 109 7.00 -1.08 13.97
N GLN A 110 5.85 -1.02 13.30
CA GLN A 110 4.71 -1.92 13.59
C GLN A 110 4.43 -2.93 12.48
N LEU A 111 5.06 -2.82 11.30
CA LEU A 111 4.74 -3.71 10.18
C LEU A 111 4.88 -5.19 10.52
N SER A 112 5.95 -5.59 11.21
CA SER A 112 6.20 -6.99 11.56
C SER A 112 5.07 -7.57 12.43
N SER A 113 4.58 -6.79 13.40
CA SER A 113 3.44 -7.17 14.24
C SER A 113 2.12 -7.15 13.46
N PHE A 114 1.94 -6.15 12.59
CA PHE A 114 0.73 -5.95 11.80
C PHE A 114 0.49 -7.06 10.76
N ALA A 115 1.56 -7.48 10.08
CA ALA A 115 1.55 -8.59 9.12
C ALA A 115 1.66 -9.96 9.81
N GLY A 116 2.38 -10.05 10.93
CA GLY A 116 2.65 -11.32 11.65
C GLY A 116 1.49 -11.84 12.50
N ASN A 117 0.42 -11.07 12.71
CA ASN A 117 -0.76 -11.56 13.41
C ASN A 117 -1.70 -12.30 12.44
N THR A 118 -1.18 -13.38 11.84
CA THR A 118 -1.99 -14.46 11.28
C THR A 118 -2.23 -15.42 12.43
N ALA A 119 -3.37 -15.25 13.11
CA ALA A 119 -3.82 -16.21 14.10
C ALA A 119 -3.93 -17.58 13.42
N VAL A 120 -3.07 -18.50 13.84
CA VAL A 120 -3.23 -19.94 13.65
C VAL A 120 -4.51 -20.41 14.31
#